data_AF-A0A7X8WXD6-F1
#
_entry.id   AF-A0A7X8WXD6-F1
#
_cell.length_a   1.000
_cell.length_b   1.000
_cell.length_c   1.000
_cell.angle_alpha   90.00
_cell.angle_beta   90.00
_cell.angle_gamma   90.00
#
_symmetry.space_group_name_H-M   'P 1'
#
loop_
_entity.id
_entity.type
_entity.pdbx_description
1 polymer ?
#
loop_
_entity_poly.entity_id
_entity_poly.type
_entity_poly.pdbx_seq_one_letter_code
_entity_poly.pdbx_strand_id
1 'polypeptide(L)'
;MATVSREKTEIKKQGRPNNLLPRCYICNEVPGMGIRDGFLLAGQFICIFCEEKILNLSYNDPAYHVMVEKLRKAISKKKHGY
;
A
#
# COMPACT_ATOMS: atom_id res chain seq x y z
N MET A 1 -4.41 36.40 -31.26
CA MET A 1 -4.10 34.96 -31.30
C MET A 1 -3.44 34.56 -29.98
N ALA A 2 -4.12 33.77 -29.15
CA ALA A 2 -3.57 32.83 -28.16
C ALA A 2 -4.71 32.29 -27.28
N THR A 3 -5.29 31.14 -27.66
CA THR A 3 -6.19 30.39 -26.78
C THR A 3 -5.35 29.36 -26.03
N VAL A 4 -5.08 29.62 -24.75
CA VAL A 4 -4.40 28.65 -23.88
C VAL A 4 -5.45 27.65 -23.39
N SER A 5 -5.55 26.54 -24.12
CA SER A 5 -6.34 25.37 -23.75
C SER A 5 -5.75 24.73 -22.50
N ARG A 6 -6.48 24.79 -21.38
CA ARG A 6 -6.11 24.09 -20.14
C ARG A 6 -6.55 22.64 -20.27
N GLU A 7 -5.64 21.75 -20.64
CA GLU A 7 -5.86 20.30 -20.58
C GLU A 7 -6.03 19.88 -19.12
N LYS A 8 -7.26 19.47 -18.77
CA LYS A 8 -7.57 18.87 -17.47
C LYS A 8 -6.93 17.49 -17.43
N THR A 9 -5.87 17.34 -16.64
CA THR A 9 -5.24 16.04 -16.41
C THR A 9 -6.21 15.16 -15.63
N GLU A 10 -6.78 14.14 -16.28
CA GLU A 10 -7.66 13.15 -15.65
C GLU A 10 -6.87 12.28 -14.66
N ILE A 11 -7.15 12.45 -13.37
CA ILE A 11 -6.61 11.60 -12.31
C ILE A 11 -7.30 10.23 -12.39
N LYS A 12 -6.63 9.23 -12.99
CA LYS A 12 -7.10 7.84 -12.99
C LYS A 12 -7.12 7.28 -11.57
N LYS A 13 -8.30 7.24 -10.95
CA LYS A 13 -8.56 6.56 -9.67
C LYS A 13 -8.44 5.05 -9.86
N GLN A 14 -7.28 4.48 -9.54
CA GLN A 14 -7.13 3.03 -9.38
C GLN A 14 -7.60 2.62 -7.99
N GLY A 15 -8.91 2.53 -7.81
CA GLY A 15 -9.55 1.85 -6.69
C GLY A 15 -10.49 0.78 -7.25
N ARG A 16 -10.61 -0.38 -6.57
CA ARG A 16 -11.70 -1.30 -6.91
C ARG A 16 -13.02 -0.55 -6.76
N PRO A 17 -13.93 -0.58 -7.74
CA PRO A 17 -15.23 0.05 -7.58
C PRO A 17 -15.89 -0.58 -6.34
N ASN A 18 -16.24 0.25 -5.35
CA ASN A 18 -16.91 -0.11 -4.09
C ASN A 18 -16.04 -0.53 -2.89
N ASN A 19 -14.72 -0.34 -2.89
CA ASN A 19 -13.90 -0.57 -1.68
C ASN A 19 -13.45 0.77 -1.06
N LEU A 20 -14.28 1.32 -0.18
CA LEU A 20 -13.99 2.59 0.53
C LEU A 20 -12.84 2.45 1.53
N LEU A 21 -12.65 1.26 2.11
CA LEU A 21 -11.68 1.01 3.16
C LEU A 21 -10.42 0.32 2.61
N PRO A 22 -9.22 0.73 3.04
CA PRO A 22 -7.98 0.12 2.60
C PRO A 22 -7.87 -1.30 3.16
N ARG A 23 -7.34 -2.21 2.34
CA ARG A 23 -6.96 -3.56 2.79
C ARG A 23 -5.46 -3.61 3.00
N CYS A 24 -5.03 -4.19 4.10
CA CYS A 24 -3.62 -4.43 4.36
C CYS A 24 -3.05 -5.37 3.30
N TYR A 25 -1.92 -5.01 2.69
CA TYR A 25 -1.25 -5.80 1.68
C TYR A 25 -0.74 -7.16 2.22
N ILE A 26 -0.51 -7.25 3.53
CA ILE A 26 0.14 -8.40 4.17
C ILE A 26 -0.87 -9.44 4.65
N CYS A 27 -1.95 -9.00 5.31
CA CYS A 27 -3.01 -9.88 5.84
C CYS A 27 -4.31 -9.84 5.03
N ASN A 28 -4.47 -8.94 4.06
CA ASN A 28 -5.68 -8.73 3.25
C ASN A 28 -6.94 -8.31 4.03
N GLU A 29 -6.80 -7.98 5.30
CA GLU A 29 -7.89 -7.52 6.16
C GLU A 29 -8.07 -6.00 6.07
N VAL A 30 -9.30 -5.55 6.34
CA VAL A 30 -9.61 -4.14 6.57
C VAL A 30 -9.48 -3.88 8.07
N PRO A 31 -8.59 -2.98 8.50
CA PRO A 31 -8.42 -2.71 9.92
C PRO A 31 -9.65 -2.00 10.52
N GLY A 32 -9.87 -2.19 11.82
CA GLY A 32 -11.06 -1.70 12.52
C GLY A 32 -11.19 -0.18 12.52
N MET A 33 -10.08 0.56 12.61
CA MET A 33 -10.08 2.03 12.51
C MET A 33 -9.88 2.55 11.07
N GLY A 34 -9.93 1.67 10.06
CA GLY A 34 -9.80 2.03 8.65
C GLY A 34 -8.43 2.62 8.30
N ILE A 35 -8.41 3.73 7.54
CA ILE A 35 -7.17 4.36 7.04
C ILE A 35 -6.27 4.86 8.18
N ARG A 36 -6.82 5.15 9.36
CA ARG A 36 -6.06 5.62 10.53
C ARG A 36 -5.19 4.54 11.17
N ASP A 37 -5.35 3.29 10.76
CA ASP A 37 -4.83 2.12 11.46
C ASP A 37 -3.68 1.46 10.70
N GLY A 38 -2.74 2.26 10.22
CA GLY A 38 -1.63 1.78 9.40
C GLY A 38 -0.91 2.87 8.60
N PHE A 39 -0.05 2.43 7.70
CA PHE A 39 0.80 3.30 6.88
C PHE A 39 0.82 2.86 5.40
N LEU A 40 1.33 3.73 4.53
CA LEU A 40 1.52 3.45 3.11
C LEU A 40 3.00 3.12 2.82
N LEU A 41 3.25 1.98 2.20
CA LEU A 41 4.55 1.56 1.69
C LEU A 41 4.46 1.34 0.17
N ALA A 42 5.16 2.16 -0.62
CA ALA A 42 5.14 2.10 -2.09
C ALA A 42 3.71 2.10 -2.70
N GLY A 43 2.80 2.88 -2.11
CA GLY A 43 1.39 2.94 -2.54
C GLY A 43 0.54 1.73 -2.14
N GLN A 44 1.06 0.81 -1.32
CA GLN A 44 0.32 -0.28 -0.69
C GLN A 44 0.05 0.05 0.78
N PHE A 45 -1.14 -0.25 1.29
CA PHE A 45 -1.49 -0.04 2.69
C PHE A 45 -1.04 -1.21 3.57
N ILE A 46 -0.49 -0.92 4.74
CA ILE A 46 -0.09 -1.89 5.76
C ILE A 46 -0.75 -1.50 7.07
N CYS A 47 -1.53 -2.40 7.68
CA CYS A 47 -2.19 -2.12 8.96
C CYS A 47 -1.21 -2.13 10.14
N ILE A 48 -1.60 -1.50 11.26
CA ILE A 48 -0.79 -1.39 12.48
C ILE A 48 -0.37 -2.76 13.04
N PHE A 49 -1.25 -3.77 13.01
CA PHE A 49 -0.89 -5.12 13.48
C PHE A 49 0.21 -5.76 12.65
N CYS A 50 0.23 -5.49 11.34
CA CYS A 50 1.29 -5.96 10.47
C CYS A 50 2.56 -5.13 10.65
N GLU A 51 2.44 -3.83 10.92
CA GLU A 51 3.55 -2.95 11.29
C GLU A 51 4.25 -3.45 12.56
N GLU A 52 3.51 -3.67 13.64
CA GLU A 52 4.04 -4.20 14.90
C GLU A 52 4.71 -5.55 14.70
N LYS A 53 4.11 -6.44 13.88
CA LYS A 53 4.75 -7.72 13.53
C LYS A 53 6.06 -7.52 12.80
N ILE A 54 6.17 -6.58 11.87
CA ILE A 54 7.42 -6.30 11.15
C ILE A 54 8.49 -5.81 12.13
N LEU A 55 8.13 -4.89 13.02
CA LEU A 55 9.08 -4.25 13.95
C LEU A 55 9.57 -5.20 15.05
N ASN A 56 8.73 -6.17 15.46
CA ASN A 56 9.06 -7.12 16.52
C ASN A 56 9.54 -8.48 16.02
N LEU A 57 9.65 -8.69 14.71
CA LEU A 57 10.03 -10.00 14.15
C LEU A 57 11.52 -10.26 14.36
N SER A 58 11.84 -11.37 15.03
CA SER A 58 13.22 -11.83 15.16
C SER A 58 13.73 -12.41 13.84
N TYR A 59 14.99 -12.16 13.50
CA TYR A 59 15.64 -12.76 12.32
C TYR A 59 15.60 -14.29 12.33
N ASN A 60 15.67 -14.90 13.51
CA ASN A 60 15.63 -16.36 13.67
C ASN A 60 14.21 -16.94 13.55
N ASP A 61 13.17 -16.11 13.46
CA ASP A 61 11.81 -16.57 13.27
C ASP A 61 11.60 -16.97 11.80
N PRO A 62 11.06 -18.17 11.50
CA PRO A 62 10.74 -18.55 10.13
C PRO A 62 9.78 -17.58 9.43
N ALA A 63 8.95 -16.85 10.18
CA ALA A 63 8.08 -15.81 9.64
C ALA A 63 8.87 -14.60 9.08
N TYR A 64 10.11 -14.37 9.53
CA TYR A 64 10.95 -13.25 9.08
C TYR A 64 11.15 -13.26 7.57
N HIS A 65 11.60 -14.39 7.02
CA HIS A 65 11.86 -14.52 5.59
C HIS A 65 10.59 -14.33 4.75
N VAL A 66 9.45 -14.86 5.23
CA VAL A 66 8.15 -14.69 4.59
C VAL A 66 7.75 -13.21 4.58
N MET A 67 7.99 -12.51 5.70
CA MET A 67 7.67 -11.10 5.85
C MET A 67 8.52 -10.22 4.92
N VAL A 68 9.83 -10.49 4.86
CA VAL A 68 10.77 -9.81 3.96
C VAL A 68 10.37 -10.02 2.49
N GLU A 69 9.97 -11.23 2.10
CA GLU A 69 9.52 -11.50 0.74
C GLU A 69 8.26 -10.69 0.37
N LYS A 70 7.28 -10.61 1.27
CA LYS A 70 6.08 -9.79 1.09
C LYS A 70 6.43 -8.31 0.95
N LEU A 71 7.31 -7.78 1.80
CA LEU A 71 7.76 -6.39 1.73
C LEU A 71 8.53 -6.11 0.44
N ARG A 72 9.40 -7.02 0.03
CA ARG A 72 10.12 -6.91 -1.26
C ARG A 72 9.14 -6.84 -2.42
N LYS A 73 8.10 -7.67 -2.44
CA LYS A 73 7.04 -7.62 -3.47
C LYS A 73 6.26 -6.31 -3.45
N ALA A 74 5.97 -5.76 -2.26
CA ALA A 74 5.31 -4.47 -2.11
C ALA A 74 6.15 -3.32 -2.71
N ILE A 75 7.45 -3.31 -2.44
CA ILE A 75 8.39 -2.25 -2.86
C ILE A 75 8.83 -2.41 -4.33
N SER A 76 8.97 -3.65 -4.80
CA SER A 76 9.55 -3.98 -6.12
C SER A 76 8.58 -3.85 -7.28
N LYS A 77 7.31 -3.51 -7.06
CA LYS A 77 6.42 -3.12 -8.17
C LYS A 77 7.05 -1.90 -8.84
N LYS A 78 7.64 -2.11 -10.02
CA LYS A 78 8.19 -1.05 -10.88
C LYS A 78 7.24 0.14 -10.83
N LYS A 79 7.77 1.34 -10.56
CA LYS A 79 7.09 2.57 -10.95
C LYS A 79 6.68 2.37 -12.41
N HIS A 80 5.39 2.24 -12.68
CA HIS A 80 4.91 2.58 -14.01
C HIS A 80 5.19 4.07 -14.09
N GLY A 81 6.28 4.39 -14.79
CA GLY A 81 6.81 5.73 -14.93
C GLY A 81 5.72 6.67 -15.43
N TYR A 82 5.81 7.90 -14.94
CA TYR A 82 5.09 9.05 -15.46
C TYR A 82 5.35 9.24 -16.96
#